data_AF-A0A6P2N2U2-F1
#
_entry.id   AF-A0A6P2N2U2-F1
#
_cell.length_a   1.000
_cell.length_b   1.000
_cell.length_c   1.000
_cell.angle_alpha   90.00
_cell.angle_beta   90.00
_cell.angle_gamma   90.00
#
_symmetry.space_group_name_H-M   'P 1'
#
loop_
_entity.id
_entity.type
_entity.pdbx_description
1 polymer ?
#
loop_
_entity_poly.entity_id
_entity_poly.type
_entity_poly.pdbx_seq_one_letter_code
_entity_poly.pdbx_strand_id
1 'polypeptide(L)'
;MVRLRAEAVLGPAGLEDEIRRRIALHQEKLDLYLRIEARDFSEGADSRTKRLQHLVLQAGIANERFWVEYSQQALDVLRLPKD
;
A
#
# COMPACT_ATOMS: atom_id res chain seq x y z
N MET A 1 4.60 -10.34 -5.17
CA MET A 1 5.23 -10.90 -3.96
C MET A 1 5.78 -12.29 -4.27
N VAL A 2 7.09 -12.43 -4.47
CA VAL A 2 7.76 -13.73 -4.67
C VAL A 2 8.88 -13.98 -3.63
N ARG A 3 9.05 -13.12 -2.62
CA ARG A 3 10.20 -13.19 -1.68
C ARG A 3 9.93 -13.72 -0.27
N LEU A 4 8.68 -13.77 0.22
CA LEU A 4 8.40 -14.26 1.59
C LEU A 4 8.78 -15.74 1.78
N ARG A 5 8.57 -16.58 0.76
CA ARG A 5 8.95 -18.00 0.80
C ARG A 5 10.48 -18.22 0.82
N ALA A 6 11.26 -17.33 0.20
CA ALA A 6 12.71 -17.46 0.12
C ALA A 6 13.41 -17.01 1.42
N GLU A 7 12.84 -16.02 2.12
CA GLU A 7 13.41 -15.46 3.36
C GLU A 7 13.17 -16.33 4.59
N ALA A 8 12.08 -17.10 4.61
CA ALA A 8 11.90 -18.19 5.57
C ALA A 8 13.05 -19.22 5.53
N VAL A 9 13.79 -19.27 4.42
CA VAL A 9 14.89 -20.22 4.18
C VAL A 9 16.28 -19.58 4.37
N LEU A 10 16.45 -18.28 4.10
CA LEU A 10 17.76 -17.60 4.04
C LEU A 10 18.12 -16.77 5.29
N GLY A 11 17.16 -16.42 6.14
CA GLY A 11 17.40 -15.63 7.35
C GLY A 11 17.41 -14.09 7.10
N PRO A 12 17.14 -13.29 8.15
CA PRO A 12 16.46 -11.98 8.09
C PRO A 12 17.26 -10.80 7.53
N ALA A 13 18.44 -11.01 6.97
CA ALA A 13 19.36 -9.92 6.64
C ALA A 13 18.96 -9.22 5.32
N GLY A 14 17.87 -8.44 5.36
CA GLY A 14 17.49 -7.51 4.29
C GLY A 14 15.98 -7.41 4.02
N LEU A 15 15.18 -8.40 4.44
CA LEU A 15 13.74 -8.38 4.18
C LEU A 15 13.00 -7.30 4.99
N GLU A 16 13.37 -7.08 6.25
CA GLU A 16 12.74 -6.02 7.06
C GLU A 16 12.92 -4.64 6.44
N ASP A 17 14.14 -4.31 6.04
CA ASP A 17 14.46 -3.01 5.43
C ASP A 17 13.77 -2.84 4.08
N GLU A 18 13.70 -3.90 3.28
CA GLU A 18 12.96 -3.90 2.02
C GLU A 18 11.45 -3.71 2.26
N ILE A 19 10.86 -4.38 3.26
CA ILE A 19 9.45 -4.20 3.62
C ILE A 19 9.19 -2.77 4.08
N ARG A 20 10.05 -2.20 4.95
CA ARG A 20 9.94 -0.79 5.38
C ARG A 20 10.01 0.16 4.20
N ARG A 21 10.96 -0.05 3.27
CA ARG A 21 11.08 0.75 2.05
C ARG A 21 9.81 0.66 1.21
N ARG A 22 9.22 -0.53 1.07
CA ARG A 22 7.96 -0.71 0.32
C ARG A 22 6.77 -0.05 1.01
N ILE A 23 6.66 -0.12 2.34
CA ILE A 23 5.64 0.60 3.11
C ILE A 23 5.71 2.09 2.81
N ALA A 24 6.92 2.68 2.87
CA ALA A 24 7.11 4.11 2.59
C ALA A 24 6.65 4.49 1.16
N LEU A 25 6.99 3.67 0.16
CA LEU A 25 6.57 3.90 -1.23
C LEU A 25 5.04 3.82 -1.42
N HIS A 26 4.39 2.85 -0.79
CA HIS A 26 2.94 2.72 -0.84
C HIS A 26 2.24 3.86 -0.08
N GLN A 27 2.79 4.30 1.05
CA GLN A 27 2.27 5.44 1.80
C GLN A 27 2.38 6.75 1.00
N GLU A 28 3.51 7.00 0.34
CA GLU A 28 3.68 8.19 -0.51
C GLU A 28 2.64 8.25 -1.64
N LYS A 29 2.40 7.11 -2.30
CA LYS A 29 1.36 6.98 -3.34
C LYS A 29 -0.04 7.16 -2.78
N LEU A 30 -0.33 6.57 -1.63
CA LEU A 30 -1.62 6.71 -0.95
C LEU A 30 -1.90 8.19 -0.65
N ASP A 31 -0.93 8.89 -0.07
CA ASP A 31 -1.05 10.31 0.24
C ASP A 31 -1.26 11.15 -1.01
N LEU A 32 -0.57 10.83 -2.11
CA LEU A 32 -0.79 11.48 -3.41
C LEU A 32 -2.22 11.27 -3.91
N TYR A 33 -2.73 10.04 -3.89
CA TYR A 33 -4.08 9.73 -4.37
C TYR A 33 -5.16 10.39 -3.50
N LEU A 34 -5.00 10.41 -2.19
CA LEU A 34 -5.91 11.12 -1.28
C LEU A 34 -5.91 12.63 -1.53
N ARG A 35 -4.75 13.24 -1.83
CA ARG A 35 -4.69 14.65 -2.23
C ARG A 35 -5.41 14.91 -3.56
N ILE A 36 -5.24 14.03 -4.55
CA ILE A 36 -5.95 14.12 -5.84
C ILE A 36 -7.45 14.00 -5.60
N GLU A 37 -7.88 13.04 -4.78
CA GLU A 37 -9.29 12.85 -4.45
C GLU A 37 -9.90 14.10 -3.83
N ALA A 38 -9.26 14.63 -2.79
CA ALA A 38 -9.74 15.82 -2.09
C ALA A 38 -9.78 17.06 -2.99
N ARG A 39 -8.86 17.18 -3.95
CA ARG A 39 -8.80 18.32 -4.88
C ARG A 39 -9.84 18.21 -6.00
N ASP A 40 -9.97 17.04 -6.62
CA ASP A 40 -10.68 16.89 -7.89
C ASP A 40 -12.15 16.43 -7.72
N PHE A 41 -12.50 15.89 -6.55
CA PHE A 41 -13.80 15.26 -6.29
C PHE A 41 -14.53 15.79 -5.04
N SER A 42 -14.10 16.92 -4.46
CA SER A 42 -14.70 17.53 -3.25
C SER A 42 -16.18 17.93 -3.41
N GLU A 43 -16.59 18.40 -4.58
CA GLU A 43 -17.97 18.87 -4.85
C GLU A 43 -18.87 17.80 -5.46
N GLY A 44 -18.41 16.55 -5.54
CA GLY A 44 -19.11 15.45 -6.18
C GLY A 44 -18.85 15.35 -7.70
N ALA A 45 -19.45 14.32 -8.31
CA ALA A 45 -19.25 13.97 -9.71
C ALA A 45 -20.54 14.10 -10.51
N ASP A 46 -20.71 15.24 -11.17
CA ASP A 46 -21.90 15.61 -11.93
C ASP A 46 -22.05 14.84 -13.25
N SER A 47 -20.98 14.24 -13.75
CA SER A 47 -20.99 13.44 -14.97
C SER A 47 -20.66 11.97 -14.70
N ARG A 48 -21.23 11.08 -15.51
CA ARG A 48 -20.88 9.65 -15.51
C ARG A 48 -19.37 9.44 -15.71
N THR A 49 -18.74 10.22 -16.59
CA THR A 49 -17.29 10.17 -16.83
C THR A 49 -16.51 10.50 -15.57
N LYS A 50 -16.87 11.58 -14.86
CA LYS A 50 -16.20 11.96 -13.60
C LYS A 50 -16.41 10.89 -12.51
N ARG A 51 -17.59 10.28 -12.43
CA ARG A 51 -17.85 9.14 -11.53
C ARG A 51 -16.97 7.93 -11.82
N LEU A 52 -16.80 7.58 -13.09
CA LEU A 52 -15.92 6.47 -13.51
C LEU A 52 -14.45 6.77 -13.18
N GLN A 53 -13.98 8.00 -13.40
CA GLN A 53 -12.65 8.43 -13.00
C GLN A 53 -12.45 8.34 -11.48
N HIS A 54 -13.45 8.77 -10.70
CA HIS A 54 -13.40 8.65 -9.24
C HIS A 54 -13.31 7.19 -8.81
N LEU A 55 -14.10 6.29 -9.41
CA LEU A 55 -14.06 4.85 -9.11
C LEU A 55 -12.67 4.24 -9.36
N VAL A 56 -11.99 4.64 -10.44
CA VAL A 56 -10.61 4.19 -10.71
C VAL A 56 -9.65 4.71 -9.64
N LEU A 57 -9.77 5.98 -9.25
CA LEU A 57 -8.95 6.55 -8.17
C LEU A 57 -9.20 5.84 -6.84
N GLN A 58 -10.45 5.53 -6.52
CA GLN A 58 -10.82 4.77 -5.32
C GLN A 58 -10.22 3.36 -5.32
N ALA A 59 -10.22 2.67 -6.47
CA ALA A 59 -9.55 1.38 -6.59
C ALA A 59 -8.04 1.50 -6.33
N GLY A 60 -7.40 2.56 -6.84
CA GLY A 60 -6.00 2.87 -6.55
C GLY A 60 -5.74 3.08 -5.06
N ILE A 61 -6.54 3.93 -4.40
CA ILE A 61 -6.46 4.19 -2.95
C ILE A 61 -6.62 2.89 -2.15
N ALA A 62 -7.63 2.09 -2.47
CA ALA A 62 -7.89 0.82 -1.79
C ALA A 62 -6.70 -0.15 -1.93
N ASN A 63 -6.12 -0.25 -3.13
CA ASN A 63 -4.94 -1.07 -3.36
C ASN A 63 -3.72 -0.60 -2.55
N GLU A 64 -3.41 0.70 -2.54
CA GLU A 64 -2.28 1.22 -1.75
C GLU A 64 -2.50 1.00 -0.25
N ARG A 65 -3.71 1.24 0.27
CA ARG A 65 -4.07 0.93 1.68
C ARG A 65 -3.85 -0.54 2.02
N PHE A 66 -4.34 -1.44 1.17
CA PHE A 66 -4.15 -2.87 1.34
C PHE A 66 -2.66 -3.23 1.44
N TRP A 67 -1.81 -2.67 0.56
CA TRP A 67 -0.38 -2.97 0.59
C TRP A 67 0.35 -2.40 1.79
N VAL A 68 -0.01 -1.20 2.26
CA VAL A 68 0.53 -0.62 3.50
C VAL A 68 0.19 -1.53 4.68
N GLU A 69 -1.09 -1.86 4.85
CA GLU A 69 -1.56 -2.67 5.98
C GLU A 69 -0.96 -4.07 5.97
N TYR A 70 -1.02 -4.76 4.83
CA TYR A 70 -0.48 -6.10 4.70
C TYR A 70 1.04 -6.14 4.91
N SER A 71 1.78 -5.14 4.41
CA SER A 71 3.23 -5.06 4.61
C SER A 71 3.59 -4.76 6.07
N GLN A 72 2.78 -3.97 6.77
CA GLN A 72 2.96 -3.73 8.21
C GLN A 72 2.74 -5.03 9.01
N GLN A 73 1.68 -5.78 8.70
CA GLN A 73 1.44 -7.10 9.32
C GLN A 73 2.61 -8.06 9.08
N ALA A 74 3.16 -8.11 7.85
CA ALA A 74 4.32 -8.94 7.54
C ALA A 74 5.56 -8.52 8.34
N LEU A 75 5.78 -7.21 8.52
CA LEU A 75 6.88 -6.69 9.32
C LEU A 75 6.73 -7.05 10.80
N ASP A 76 5.51 -7.00 11.32
CA ASP A 76 5.23 -7.36 12.71
C ASP A 76 5.47 -8.86 12.95
N VAL A 77 5.11 -9.72 12.00
CA VAL A 77 5.42 -11.17 12.05
C VAL A 77 6.92 -11.43 12.01
N LEU A 78 7.68 -10.72 11.17
CA LEU A 78 9.14 -10.92 11.07
C LEU A 78 9.90 -10.52 12.34
N ARG A 79 9.36 -9.60 13.12
CA ARG A 79 9.93 -9.15 14.39
C ARG A 79 9.63 -10.06 15.57
N LEU A 80 8.78 -11.08 15.39
CA LEU A 80 8.52 -12.05 16.45
C LEU A 80 9.82 -12.82 16.77
N PRO A 81 10.03 -13.22 18.03
CA PRO A 81 11.16 -14.07 18.39
C PRO A 81 11.19 -15.32 17.52
N LYS A 82 12.39 -15.74 17.11
CA LYS A 82 12.57 -17.07 16.51
C LYS A 82 12.44 -18.12 17.62
N ASP A 83 11.65 -19.15 17.38
CA ASP A 83 11.60 -20.36 18.20
C ASP A 83 12.96 -21.10 18.19
#